data_AF-A0A1W0W5U2-F1
#
_entry.id   AF-A0A1W0W5U2-F1
#
_cell.length_a   1.000
_cell.length_b   1.000
_cell.length_c   1.000
_cell.angle_alpha   90.00
_cell.angle_beta   90.00
_cell.angle_gamma   90.00
#
_symmetry.space_group_name_H-M   'P 1'
#
loop_
_entity.id
_entity.type
_entity.pdbx_description
1 polymer ?
#
loop_
_entity_poly.entity_id
_entity_poly.type
_entity_poly.pdbx_seq_one_letter_code
_entity_poly.pdbx_strand_id
1 'polypeptide(L)'
;MSRGRDPLALSQVIGDVLDPFIKSATMRINYGDKEITNGTGLRASAVFNAPHVEIEGHDQTKLYTLVMVDPDAPSPSKPEYREYLHWLVTDIPEARDIRFGSWDQAEEQIQRNINIKAITFTIQKLIHKTVENI
;
A
#
# COMPACT_ATOMS: atom_id res chain seq x y z
N MET A 1 -28.16 6.47 -3.95
CA MET A 1 -26.81 5.98 -3.57
C MET A 1 -26.36 6.83 -2.39
N SER A 2 -26.18 6.24 -1.21
CA SER A 2 -25.75 7.00 -0.03
C SER A 2 -24.39 7.63 -0.33
N ARG A 3 -24.28 8.96 -0.20
CA ARG A 3 -23.00 9.67 -0.25
C ARG A 3 -22.22 9.36 1.02
N GLY A 4 -21.75 8.12 1.16
CA GLY A 4 -20.76 7.76 2.17
C GLY A 4 -19.50 8.58 1.90
N ARG A 5 -19.00 9.29 2.90
CA ARG A 5 -17.71 10.02 2.80
C ARG A 5 -16.61 9.01 2.48
N ASP A 6 -15.62 9.40 1.66
CA ASP A 6 -14.52 8.50 1.26
C ASP A 6 -13.81 7.97 2.51
N PRO A 7 -13.72 6.64 2.70
CA PRO A 7 -13.05 6.05 3.87
C PRO A 7 -11.61 6.57 4.06
N LEU A 8 -10.88 6.85 2.98
CA LEU A 8 -9.51 7.37 3.05
C LEU A 8 -9.45 8.81 3.56
N ALA A 9 -10.48 9.61 3.29
CA ALA A 9 -10.60 10.95 3.85
C ALA A 9 -11.07 10.90 5.32
N LEU A 10 -11.97 9.97 5.66
CA LEU A 10 -12.43 9.78 7.05
C LEU A 10 -11.31 9.32 7.97
N SER A 11 -10.40 8.47 7.48
CA SER A 11 -9.22 8.00 8.21
C SER A 11 -8.01 8.94 8.10
N GLN A 12 -8.18 10.14 7.52
CA GLN A 12 -7.13 11.16 7.32
C GLN A 12 -5.93 10.71 6.47
N VAL A 13 -6.02 9.55 5.80
CA VAL A 13 -4.98 9.09 4.87
C VAL A 13 -4.83 10.07 3.71
N ILE A 14 -5.95 10.55 3.16
CA ILE A 14 -5.94 11.72 2.29
C ILE A 14 -5.76 12.96 3.18
N GLY A 15 -4.69 13.71 2.94
CA GLY A 15 -4.26 14.84 3.76
C GLY A 15 -2.96 14.55 4.52
N ASP A 16 -2.88 13.43 5.24
CA ASP A 16 -1.66 13.09 5.99
C ASP A 16 -0.60 12.42 5.11
N VAL A 17 -1.01 11.59 4.15
CA VAL A 17 -0.11 10.75 3.32
C VAL A 17 -0.32 10.99 1.84
N LEU A 18 -1.58 11.09 1.40
CA LEU A 18 -1.94 11.22 0.00
C LEU A 18 -2.62 12.56 -0.27
N ASP A 19 -2.27 13.18 -1.40
CA ASP A 19 -3.11 14.21 -1.99
C ASP A 19 -4.43 13.61 -2.50
N PRO A 20 -5.52 14.40 -2.57
CA PRO A 20 -6.76 13.95 -3.18
C PRO A 20 -6.54 13.45 -4.61
N PHE A 21 -7.05 12.26 -4.92
CA PHE A 21 -6.87 11.61 -6.21
C PHE A 21 -8.14 10.94 -6.71
N ILE A 22 -8.17 10.64 -8.02
CA ILE A 22 -9.23 9.82 -8.63
C ILE A 22 -8.70 8.39 -8.75
N LYS A 23 -9.39 7.44 -8.12
CA LYS A 23 -9.05 6.01 -8.20
C LYS A 23 -9.11 5.53 -9.66
N SER A 24 -8.00 4.99 -10.17
CA SER A 24 -7.87 4.55 -11.57
C SER A 24 -7.71 3.04 -11.74
N ALA A 25 -7.52 2.31 -10.65
CA ALA A 25 -7.39 0.86 -10.62
C ALA A 25 -8.01 0.33 -9.32
N THR A 26 -8.54 -0.89 -9.38
CA THR A 26 -9.01 -1.62 -8.20
C THR A 26 -7.92 -2.61 -7.79
N MET A 27 -7.67 -2.71 -6.50
CA MET A 27 -6.72 -3.68 -5.94
C MET A 27 -7.41 -4.48 -4.83
N ARG A 28 -7.12 -5.78 -4.77
CA ARG A 28 -7.43 -6.67 -3.65
C ARG A 28 -6.16 -7.05 -2.92
N ILE A 29 -6.23 -7.06 -1.58
CA ILE A 29 -5.09 -7.39 -0.72
C ILE A 29 -5.55 -8.45 0.27
N ASN A 30 -4.82 -9.56 0.32
CA ASN A 30 -5.14 -10.70 1.18
C ASN A 30 -3.93 -11.07 2.05
N TYR A 31 -4.12 -11.15 3.37
CA TYR A 31 -3.17 -11.83 4.26
C TYR A 31 -3.72 -13.22 4.60
N GLY A 32 -3.11 -14.26 4.03
CA GLY A 32 -3.70 -15.62 4.06
C GLY A 32 -5.06 -15.61 3.38
N ASP A 33 -6.08 -16.15 4.05
CA ASP A 33 -7.45 -16.22 3.54
C ASP A 33 -8.30 -14.96 3.85
N LYS A 34 -7.69 -13.91 4.41
CA LYS A 34 -8.40 -12.70 4.83
C LYS A 34 -8.14 -11.53 3.88
N GLU A 35 -9.18 -11.13 3.17
CA GLU A 35 -9.20 -9.87 2.41
C GLU A 35 -9.22 -8.67 3.35
N ILE A 36 -8.38 -7.68 3.04
CA ILE A 36 -8.20 -6.46 3.82
C ILE A 36 -8.84 -5.30 3.07
N THR A 37 -9.62 -4.52 3.81
CA THR A 37 -10.24 -3.28 3.34
C THR A 37 -9.89 -2.13 4.29
N ASN A 38 -10.17 -0.89 3.89
CA ASN A 38 -9.90 0.29 4.71
C ASN A 38 -10.47 0.14 6.13
N GLY A 39 -9.63 0.34 7.15
CA GLY A 39 -10.00 0.21 8.56
C GLY A 39 -10.00 -1.23 9.11
N THR A 40 -9.63 -2.23 8.31
CA THR A 40 -9.51 -3.62 8.79
C THR A 40 -8.35 -3.74 9.79
N GLY A 41 -8.67 -4.05 11.05
CA GLY A 41 -7.65 -4.33 12.06
C GLY A 41 -6.89 -5.64 11.78
N LEU A 42 -5.57 -5.60 11.94
CA LEU A 42 -4.67 -6.73 11.79
C LEU A 42 -3.78 -6.89 13.02
N ARG A 43 -3.50 -8.15 13.39
CA ARG A 43 -2.49 -8.45 14.41
C ARG A 43 -1.12 -8.37 13.76
N ALA A 44 -0.11 -7.87 14.48
CA ALA A 44 1.28 -7.83 14.00
C ALA A 44 1.78 -9.20 13.49
N SER A 45 1.37 -10.29 14.15
CA SER A 45 1.72 -11.65 13.73
C SER A 45 1.13 -12.08 12.39
N ALA A 46 0.03 -11.45 11.96
CA ALA A 46 -0.65 -11.78 10.70
C ALA A 46 0.01 -11.10 9.48
N VAL A 47 0.87 -10.10 9.71
CA VAL A 47 1.48 -9.29 8.65
C VAL A 47 2.99 -9.54 8.51
N PHE A 48 3.47 -10.66 9.04
CA PHE A 48 4.90 -11.01 8.96
C PHE A 48 5.35 -11.28 7.52
N ASN A 49 4.51 -11.93 6.72
CA ASN A 49 4.79 -12.23 5.32
C ASN A 49 4.14 -11.21 4.39
N ALA A 50 4.67 -11.10 3.17
CA ALA A 50 3.99 -10.41 2.07
C ALA A 50 2.53 -10.90 1.88
N PRO A 51 1.53 -10.02 1.73
CA PRO A 51 0.19 -10.36 1.34
C PRO A 51 0.20 -10.77 -0.12
N HIS A 52 -0.85 -11.47 -0.49
CA HIS A 52 -1.22 -11.61 -1.88
C HIS A 52 -1.93 -10.34 -2.32
N VAL A 53 -1.51 -9.78 -3.45
CA VAL A 53 -2.05 -8.52 -3.98
C VAL A 53 -2.43 -8.72 -5.43
N GLU A 54 -3.67 -8.42 -5.78
CA GLU A 54 -4.17 -8.53 -7.15
C GLU A 54 -4.66 -7.17 -7.62
N ILE A 55 -4.20 -6.72 -8.78
CA ILE A 55 -4.68 -5.50 -9.44
C ILE A 55 -5.67 -5.92 -10.52
N GLU A 56 -6.94 -5.51 -10.39
CA GLU A 56 -7.97 -5.85 -11.36
C GLU A 56 -7.66 -5.24 -12.73
N GLY A 57 -7.81 -6.04 -13.79
CA GLY A 57 -7.55 -5.62 -15.16
C GLY A 57 -7.15 -6.79 -16.04
N HIS A 58 -6.53 -6.50 -17.19
CA HIS A 58 -6.12 -7.50 -18.17
C HIS A 58 -4.95 -7.05 -19.07
N ASP A 59 -4.46 -5.82 -18.92
CA ASP A 59 -3.40 -5.25 -19.73
C ASP A 59 -2.05 -5.34 -19.01
N GLN A 60 -1.32 -6.44 -19.26
CA GLN A 60 -0.01 -6.68 -18.66
C GLN A 60 1.08 -5.72 -19.13
N THR A 61 0.80 -4.85 -20.11
CA THR A 61 1.72 -3.76 -20.49
C THR A 61 1.64 -2.58 -19.52
N LYS A 62 0.56 -2.49 -18.73
CA LYS A 62 0.47 -1.53 -17.63
C LYS A 62 1.19 -2.07 -16.41
N LEU A 63 2.17 -1.30 -15.96
CA LEU A 63 2.93 -1.59 -14.77
C LEU A 63 2.48 -0.70 -13.61
N TYR A 64 2.54 -1.26 -12.41
CA TYR A 64 2.15 -0.62 -11.17
C TYR A 64 3.30 -0.70 -10.17
N THR A 65 3.39 0.31 -9.31
CA THR A 65 4.22 0.29 -8.11
C THR A 65 3.32 0.18 -6.89
N LEU A 66 3.62 -0.76 -6.00
CA LEU A 66 3.04 -0.84 -4.66
C LEU A 66 4.01 -0.21 -3.66
N VAL A 67 3.51 0.77 -2.91
CA VAL A 67 4.19 1.36 -1.75
C VAL A 67 3.34 1.09 -0.52
N MET A 68 3.94 0.50 0.50
CA MET A 68 3.31 0.24 1.80
C MET A 68 4.04 1.05 2.87
N VAL A 69 3.35 2.00 3.49
CA VAL A 69 3.94 2.88 4.52
C VAL A 69 3.12 2.87 5.81
N ASP A 70 3.80 3.06 6.93
CA ASP A 70 3.21 3.39 8.24
C ASP A 70 3.47 4.88 8.53
N PRO A 71 2.45 5.75 8.41
CA PRO A 71 2.60 7.15 8.76
C PRO A 71 2.70 7.34 10.28
N ASP A 72 2.32 6.36 11.08
CA ASP A 72 2.21 6.52 12.53
C ASP A 72 3.40 5.90 13.27
N ALA A 73 4.52 5.61 12.60
CA ALA A 73 5.65 4.92 13.21
C ALA A 73 6.43 5.82 14.20
N PRO A 74 6.83 5.31 15.39
CA PRO A 74 6.46 4.02 15.98
C PRO A 74 5.08 4.01 16.67
N SER A 75 4.49 5.19 16.93
CA SER A 75 3.11 5.29 17.44
C SER A 75 2.39 6.55 16.91
N PRO A 76 1.05 6.51 16.72
CA PRO A 76 0.29 7.67 16.23
C PRO A 76 0.44 8.92 17.11
N SER A 77 0.68 8.74 18.41
CA SER A 77 0.90 9.83 19.36
C SER A 77 2.28 10.49 19.25
N LYS A 78 3.26 9.78 18.69
CA LYS A 78 4.64 10.23 18.56
C LYS A 78 5.25 9.65 17.27
N PRO A 79 4.81 10.14 16.09
CA PRO A 79 5.16 9.56 14.80
C PRO A 79 6.54 10.05 14.30
N GLU A 80 7.59 9.81 15.09
CA GLU A 80 8.95 10.32 14.82
C GLU A 80 9.60 9.72 13.57
N TYR A 81 9.10 8.58 13.09
CA TYR A 81 9.59 7.90 11.88
C TYR A 81 8.59 7.97 10.72
N ARG A 82 7.58 8.86 10.78
CA ARG A 82 6.67 9.13 9.65
C ARG A 82 7.50 9.62 8.45
N GLU A 83 7.36 9.06 7.25
CA GLU A 83 6.65 7.84 6.85
C GLU A 83 7.60 6.62 6.86
N TYR A 84 7.23 5.54 7.54
CA TYR A 84 8.05 4.34 7.58
C TYR A 84 7.72 3.40 6.43
N LEU A 85 8.66 3.17 5.52
CA LEU A 85 8.49 2.32 4.36
C LEU A 85 8.58 0.84 4.75
N HIS A 86 7.46 0.13 4.66
CA HIS A 86 7.41 -1.32 4.87
C HIS A 86 7.82 -2.09 3.63
N TRP A 87 7.19 -1.82 2.48
CA TRP A 87 7.55 -2.46 1.20
C TRP A 87 7.47 -1.48 0.04
N LEU A 88 8.37 -1.72 -0.91
CA LEU A 88 8.38 -1.10 -2.22
C LEU A 88 8.51 -2.21 -3.27
N VAL A 89 7.47 -2.36 -4.09
CA VAL A 89 7.48 -3.29 -5.22
C VAL A 89 7.16 -2.52 -6.47
N THR A 90 8.05 -2.55 -7.44
CA THR A 90 7.90 -1.85 -8.72
C THR A 90 7.59 -2.85 -9.84
N ASP A 91 7.28 -2.33 -11.03
CA ASP A 91 7.10 -3.14 -12.24
C ASP A 91 6.09 -4.29 -12.13
N ILE A 92 5.04 -4.13 -11.31
CA ILE A 92 4.00 -5.16 -11.15
C ILE A 92 3.08 -5.10 -12.37
N PRO A 93 2.96 -6.17 -13.18
CA PRO A 93 2.03 -6.17 -14.29
C PRO A 93 0.57 -6.21 -13.81
N GLU A 94 -0.33 -5.52 -14.51
CA GLU A 94 -1.78 -5.64 -14.27
C GLU A 94 -2.24 -7.11 -14.28
N ALA A 95 -3.25 -7.47 -13.48
CA ALA A 95 -3.76 -8.83 -13.33
C ALA A 95 -2.73 -9.89 -12.86
N ARG A 96 -1.59 -9.44 -12.31
CA ARG A 96 -0.58 -10.30 -11.69
C ARG A 96 -0.38 -9.91 -10.24
N ASP A 97 0.15 -10.86 -9.50
CA ASP A 97 0.52 -10.66 -8.10
C ASP A 97 1.82 -9.86 -7.95
N ILE A 98 2.00 -9.20 -6.81
CA ILE A 98 3.23 -8.46 -6.47
C ILE A 98 4.50 -9.31 -6.57
N ARG A 99 4.42 -10.65 -6.44
CA ARG A 99 5.56 -11.56 -6.66
C ARG A 99 6.13 -11.51 -8.09
N PHE A 100 5.38 -10.97 -9.05
CA PHE A 100 5.85 -10.77 -10.43
C PHE A 100 6.48 -9.38 -10.66
N GLY A 101 6.49 -8.51 -9.66
CA GLY A 101 7.19 -7.24 -9.70
C GLY A 101 8.66 -7.34 -9.24
N SER A 102 9.35 -6.21 -9.36
CA SER A 102 10.71 -5.99 -8.86
C SER A 102 10.65 -5.56 -7.39
N TRP A 103 11.24 -6.39 -6.51
CA TRP A 103 11.22 -6.16 -5.06
C TRP A 103 12.43 -5.36 -4.62
N ASP A 104 12.18 -4.17 -4.07
CA ASP A 104 13.17 -3.47 -3.26
C ASP A 104 12.84 -3.77 -1.80
N GLN A 105 13.74 -4.49 -1.12
CA GLN A 105 13.64 -4.73 0.31
C GLN A 105 13.90 -3.40 1.04
N ALA A 106 12.83 -2.65 1.31
CA ALA A 106 12.86 -1.64 2.36
C ALA A 106 13.11 -2.37 3.69
N GLU A 107 14.05 -1.85 4.48
CA GLU A 107 14.76 -2.56 5.55
C GLU A 107 13.89 -3.52 6.38
N GLU A 108 14.28 -4.80 6.35
CA GLU A 108 13.68 -5.88 7.13
C GLU A 108 13.97 -5.68 8.63
N GLN A 109 13.09 -4.93 9.32
CA GLN A 109 12.98 -4.95 10.77
C GLN A 109 11.51 -5.01 11.17
N ILE A 110 10.92 -6.21 11.06
CA ILE A 110 9.70 -6.55 11.82
C ILE A 110 10.13 -6.66 13.29
N GLN A 111 10.22 -5.52 14.00
CA GLN A 111 10.47 -5.51 15.44
C GLN A 111 9.30 -4.90 16.20
N ARG A 112 8.51 -5.83 16.75
CA ARG A 112 7.91 -5.82 18.09
C ARG A 112 7.22 -4.51 18.52
N ASN A 113 5.89 -4.62 18.64
CA ASN A 113 4.98 -3.73 19.36
C ASN A 113 4.42 -2.51 18.62
N ILE A 114 4.04 -2.66 17.34
CA ILE A 114 3.23 -1.63 16.68
C ILE A 114 1.76 -2.04 16.75
N ASN A 115 0.95 -1.25 17.45
CA ASN A 115 -0.50 -1.25 17.30
C ASN A 115 -0.80 -0.69 15.90
N ILE A 116 -0.77 -1.55 14.88
CA ILE A 116 -1.00 -1.17 13.49
C ILE A 116 -2.44 -0.67 13.38
N LYS A 117 -2.63 0.65 13.33
CA LYS A 117 -3.94 1.28 13.18
C LYS A 117 -4.21 1.76 11.76
N ALA A 118 -3.18 1.96 10.93
CA ALA A 118 -3.36 2.25 9.51
C ALA A 118 -2.10 1.83 8.72
N ILE A 119 -2.24 0.84 7.84
CA ILE A 119 -1.30 0.63 6.75
C ILE A 119 -1.89 1.36 5.55
N THR A 120 -1.15 2.33 4.99
CA THR A 120 -1.56 2.98 3.75
C THR A 120 -0.91 2.28 2.57
N PHE A 121 -1.74 1.86 1.61
CA PHE A 121 -1.30 1.32 0.33
C PHE A 121 -1.40 2.41 -0.72
N THR A 122 -0.26 2.81 -1.28
CA THR A 122 -0.22 3.72 -2.42
C THR A 122 0.17 2.92 -3.65
N ILE A 123 -0.71 2.90 -4.65
CA ILE A 123 -0.44 2.28 -5.94
C ILE A 123 -0.28 3.40 -6.95
N GLN A 124 0.90 3.53 -7.53
CA GLN A 124 1.11 4.46 -8.63
C GLN A 124 1.14 3.68 -9.95
N LYS A 125 0.34 4.11 -10.93
CA LYS A 125 0.45 3.63 -12.31
C LYS A 125 1.75 4.18 -12.90
N LEU A 126 2.67 3.30 -13.30
CA LEU A 126 3.83 3.67 -14.09
C LEU A 126 3.37 3.88 -15.53
N ILE A 127 3.08 5.12 -15.91
CA ILE A 127 2.97 5.50 -17.31
C ILE A 127 4.40 5.87 -17.74
N HIS A 128 5.07 4.98 -18.48
CA HIS A 128 6.36 5.22 -19.16
C HIS A 128 7.29 6.18 -18.40
N LYS A 129 8.11 5.66 -17.46
CA LYS A 129 9.32 6.39 -17.07
C LYS A 129 10.28 6.33 -18.26
N THR A 130 10.18 7.29 -19.18
CA THR A 130 11.36 7.69 -19.92
C THR A 130 12.30 8.29 -18.89
N VAL A 131 13.31 7.52 -18.48
CA VAL A 131 14.42 8.07 -17.72
C VAL A 131 15.19 8.96 -18.69
N GLU A 132 14.80 10.23 -18.78
CA GLU A 132 15.70 11.24 -19.32
C GLU A 132 16.73 11.52 -18.24
N ASN A 133 17.91 10.90 -18.41
CA ASN A 133 19.11 11.28 -17.67
C ASN A 133 19.36 12.78 -17.88
N ILE A 134 19.40 13.56 -16.81
CA ILE A 134 20.07 14.86 -16.74
C ILE A 134 21.20 14.74 -15.72
#